data_AF-A0A2N5K3G8-F1
#
_entry.id   AF-A0A2N5K3G8-F1
#
_cell.length_a   1.000
_cell.length_b   1.000
_cell.length_c   1.000
_cell.angle_alpha   90.00
_cell.angle_beta   90.00
_cell.angle_gamma   90.00
#
_symmetry.space_group_name_H-M   'P 1'
#
loop_
_entity.id
_entity.type
_entity.pdbx_description
1 polymer ?
#
loop_
_entity_poly.entity_id
_entity_poly.type
_entity_poly.pdbx_seq_one_letter_code
_entity_poly.pdbx_strand_id
1 'polypeptide(L)'
;MTVHPSDVLQGYRIGSRQAVVELQQAEYPAIHIDFKVLGLIHDIQQRPGQAVILTGTAGDGKTYLAYQLVEHLGLDKAVVLKAQHLGGYDQDGVYIDLDLSAGALTDERVRRLHTVLTTPGRLTLVCANEGKLNELIERFTPSTIPPRVIVINLSRRAIISPEAWNQVLQGVLNGRLWQTPLQANELVAWNRNSLQDPQIAERVRRYLLLPYLLGEPITVRETLSFLAYALGSGLSAAQSSRISPGLRIRHLLFNTLFSEPEGYEHGGRATPSEKLLYWLYRFDPADQASPEIDLKLLVELDQLDVVPPPDLLEMWRNDLLVRGNEQTDTEYRVRLARYMRYARRWYALASDIGFVAYFPFRHFADYLSALHAPHDDTDEQVGIIIRGLNVLLSGGREDD
;
A
#
# COMPACT_ATOMS: atom_id res chain seq x y z
N MET A 1 15.70 -6.08 28.66
CA MET A 1 15.04 -6.41 27.38
C MET A 1 15.24 -5.22 26.46
N THR A 2 16.16 -5.34 25.51
CA THR A 2 16.42 -4.35 24.47
C THR A 2 15.35 -4.50 23.38
N VAL A 3 14.79 -3.38 22.94
CA VAL A 3 13.70 -3.34 21.95
C VAL A 3 14.31 -3.10 20.57
N HIS A 4 14.04 -3.97 19.60
CA HIS A 4 14.53 -3.83 18.23
C HIS A 4 13.98 -2.53 17.61
N PRO A 5 14.74 -1.79 16.78
CA PRO A 5 14.16 -0.66 16.03
C PRO A 5 12.99 -1.07 15.12
N SER A 6 12.96 -2.34 14.67
CA SER A 6 11.80 -2.92 13.99
C SER A 6 10.66 -3.21 14.97
N ASP A 7 10.90 -3.64 16.22
CA ASP A 7 9.86 -3.81 17.26
C ASP A 7 9.20 -2.48 17.66
N VAL A 8 9.94 -1.36 17.63
CA VAL A 8 9.34 -0.01 17.77
C VAL A 8 8.36 0.30 16.61
N LEU A 9 8.54 -0.35 15.45
CA LEU A 9 7.74 -0.20 14.23
C LEU A 9 6.76 -1.38 13.95
N GLN A 10 6.89 -2.50 14.67
CA GLN A 10 6.19 -3.79 14.51
C GLN A 10 5.44 -4.24 15.77
N GLY A 11 5.68 -3.63 16.94
CA GLY A 11 4.93 -3.89 18.18
C GLY A 11 3.43 -3.54 18.10
N TYR A 12 3.04 -2.85 17.02
CA TYR A 12 1.70 -2.86 16.45
C TYR A 12 1.77 -3.53 15.07
N ARG A 13 0.68 -4.21 14.64
CA ARG A 13 0.35 -4.69 13.27
C ARG A 13 0.39 -6.23 13.07
N ILE A 14 -0.74 -6.91 13.33
CA ILE A 14 -1.05 -8.20 12.67
C ILE A 14 -2.51 -8.19 12.16
N GLY A 15 -2.73 -8.82 10.99
CA GLY A 15 -3.99 -9.50 10.65
C GLY A 15 -5.18 -8.63 10.21
N SER A 16 -5.40 -8.48 8.91
CA SER A 16 -6.56 -7.82 8.28
C SER A 16 -7.48 -8.85 7.68
N ARG A 17 -8.76 -8.55 7.69
CA ARG A 17 -9.74 -9.22 6.85
C ARG A 17 -10.90 -8.20 6.65
N GLN A 18 -11.12 -7.79 5.40
CA GLN A 18 -12.12 -6.86 4.81
C GLN A 18 -12.49 -5.50 5.48
N ALA A 19 -12.12 -4.40 4.81
CA ALA A 19 -13.18 -3.51 4.32
C ALA A 19 -12.91 -2.98 2.90
N VAL A 20 -14.04 -2.69 2.26
CA VAL A 20 -14.37 -2.27 0.89
C VAL A 20 -15.68 -1.50 1.13
N VAL A 21 -16.03 -0.35 0.56
CA VAL A 21 -16.00 0.17 -0.83
C VAL A 21 -15.65 1.69 -0.72
N GLU A 22 -15.44 2.52 -1.76
CA GLU A 22 -15.78 2.44 -3.19
C GLU A 22 -14.62 2.91 -4.10
N LEU A 23 -14.53 2.29 -5.28
CA LEU A 23 -14.76 2.94 -6.58
C LEU A 23 -15.65 1.94 -7.34
N GLN A 24 -16.95 2.21 -7.45
CA GLN A 24 -17.89 1.32 -8.15
C GLN A 24 -18.39 1.95 -9.45
N GLN A 25 -18.12 1.27 -10.56
CA GLN A 25 -19.22 0.95 -11.47
C GLN A 25 -19.86 -0.36 -10.99
N ALA A 26 -21.19 -0.46 -11.13
CA ALA A 26 -22.05 -1.32 -10.30
C ALA A 26 -21.92 -2.86 -10.52
N GLU A 27 -20.91 -3.33 -11.24
CA GLU A 27 -20.84 -4.71 -11.78
C GLU A 27 -19.62 -5.53 -11.30
N TYR A 28 -18.68 -4.95 -10.55
CA TYR A 28 -17.41 -5.60 -10.20
C TYR A 28 -17.31 -6.09 -8.74
N PRO A 29 -16.91 -7.36 -8.48
CA PRO A 29 -16.85 -7.89 -7.12
C PRO A 29 -15.53 -7.58 -6.36
N ALA A 30 -15.63 -7.54 -5.04
CA ALA A 30 -14.52 -7.22 -4.13
C ALA A 30 -13.31 -8.18 -4.19
N ILE A 31 -12.12 -7.62 -3.94
CA ILE A 31 -10.86 -8.35 -3.69
C ILE A 31 -10.74 -8.66 -2.19
N HIS A 32 -10.23 -9.86 -1.85
CA HIS A 32 -10.04 -10.31 -0.47
C HIS A 32 -8.63 -10.88 -0.28
N ILE A 33 -8.02 -10.58 0.86
CA ILE A 33 -6.63 -10.93 1.20
C ILE A 33 -6.61 -11.49 2.62
N ASP A 34 -5.87 -12.57 2.83
CA ASP A 34 -5.92 -13.39 4.06
C ASP A 34 -4.64 -13.33 4.89
N PHE A 35 -4.58 -12.42 5.84
CA PHE A 35 -3.44 -12.27 6.75
C PHE A 35 -3.55 -13.23 7.96
N LYS A 36 -2.44 -13.48 8.68
CA LYS A 36 -2.31 -14.43 9.82
C LYS A 36 -3.13 -14.12 11.10
N VAL A 37 -4.34 -13.60 10.97
CA VAL A 37 -5.33 -13.32 12.03
C VAL A 37 -5.61 -14.54 12.90
N LEU A 38 -5.59 -15.74 12.33
CA LEU A 38 -5.86 -17.00 13.04
C LEU A 38 -4.86 -17.24 14.18
N GLY A 39 -3.63 -16.71 14.10
CA GLY A 39 -2.66 -16.73 15.21
C GLY A 39 -3.13 -15.91 16.40
N LEU A 40 -3.67 -14.70 16.16
CA LEU A 40 -4.25 -13.86 17.21
C LEU A 40 -5.44 -14.54 17.89
N ILE A 41 -6.29 -15.24 17.13
CA ILE A 41 -7.41 -16.02 17.67
C ILE A 41 -6.89 -17.10 18.64
N HIS A 42 -5.83 -17.80 18.26
CA HIS A 42 -5.17 -18.77 19.12
C HIS A 42 -4.58 -18.12 20.37
N ASP A 43 -3.87 -16.99 20.25
CA ASP A 43 -3.31 -16.26 21.39
C ASP A 43 -4.38 -15.79 22.39
N ILE A 44 -5.51 -15.28 21.90
CA ILE A 44 -6.67 -14.88 22.74
C ILE A 44 -7.24 -16.09 23.49
N GLN A 45 -7.35 -17.26 22.84
CA GLN A 45 -7.83 -18.50 23.46
C GLN A 45 -6.85 -19.07 24.49
N GLN A 46 -5.54 -19.02 24.21
CA GLN A 46 -4.48 -19.54 25.10
C GLN A 46 -4.16 -18.59 26.27
N ARG A 47 -4.64 -17.34 26.24
CA ARG A 47 -4.44 -16.32 27.30
C ARG A 47 -5.77 -15.78 27.83
N PRO A 48 -6.57 -16.61 28.54
CA PRO A 48 -7.86 -16.20 29.07
C PRO A 48 -7.76 -14.96 29.96
N GLY A 49 -8.57 -13.93 29.66
CA GLY A 49 -8.54 -12.63 30.34
C GLY A 49 -7.71 -11.54 29.66
N GLN A 50 -7.27 -11.74 28.41
CA GLN A 50 -6.89 -10.63 27.53
C GLN A 50 -8.10 -10.08 26.79
N ALA A 51 -8.30 -8.77 26.91
CA ALA A 51 -9.25 -8.03 26.09
C ALA A 51 -8.55 -7.51 24.83
N VAL A 52 -9.28 -7.36 23.73
CA VAL A 52 -8.75 -6.89 22.44
C VAL A 52 -9.60 -5.75 21.90
N ILE A 53 -8.95 -4.65 21.56
CA ILE A 53 -9.55 -3.53 20.82
C ILE A 53 -8.98 -3.54 19.40
N LEU A 54 -9.84 -3.74 18.41
CA LEU A 54 -9.53 -3.53 17.00
C LEU A 54 -9.82 -2.07 16.64
N THR A 55 -8.79 -1.31 16.25
CA THR A 55 -8.92 0.11 15.89
C THR A 55 -8.39 0.41 14.49
N GLY A 56 -8.73 1.57 13.93
CA GLY A 56 -8.33 1.98 12.57
C GLY A 56 -9.41 2.78 11.86
N THR A 57 -9.22 3.10 10.59
CA THR A 57 -10.13 3.87 9.74
C THR A 57 -11.29 3.02 9.18
N ALA A 58 -12.22 3.68 8.47
CA ALA A 58 -13.28 3.02 7.71
C ALA A 58 -12.72 2.40 6.42
N GLY A 59 -12.31 1.13 6.49
CA GLY A 59 -11.58 0.44 5.43
C GLY A 59 -10.71 -0.73 5.90
N ASP A 60 -10.36 -0.77 7.19
CA ASP A 60 -9.17 -1.54 7.62
C ASP A 60 -9.39 -2.98 8.12
N GLY A 61 -10.62 -3.49 8.11
CA GLY A 61 -10.89 -4.89 8.49
C GLY A 61 -11.60 -5.15 9.81
N LYS A 62 -11.93 -4.13 10.62
CA LYS A 62 -12.42 -4.33 12.00
C LYS A 62 -13.61 -5.29 12.07
N THR A 63 -14.67 -5.00 11.34
CA THR A 63 -15.96 -5.71 11.44
C THR A 63 -15.88 -7.15 10.94
N TYR A 64 -15.17 -7.43 9.84
CA TYR A 64 -15.08 -8.79 9.32
C TYR A 64 -14.00 -9.63 10.01
N LEU A 65 -12.91 -9.04 10.54
CA LEU A 65 -12.09 -9.71 11.56
C LEU A 65 -12.93 -10.18 12.74
N ALA A 66 -13.78 -9.28 13.25
CA ALA A 66 -14.67 -9.61 14.36
C ALA A 66 -15.70 -10.70 13.97
N TYR A 67 -16.21 -10.72 12.74
CA TYR A 67 -17.03 -11.85 12.27
C TYR A 67 -16.25 -13.17 12.18
N GLN A 68 -15.00 -13.15 11.75
CA GLN A 68 -14.15 -14.36 11.75
C GLN A 68 -13.85 -14.85 13.18
N LEU A 69 -13.64 -13.93 14.13
CA LEU A 69 -13.57 -14.23 15.56
C LEU A 69 -14.88 -14.85 16.07
N VAL A 70 -16.03 -14.27 15.77
CA VAL A 70 -17.37 -14.78 16.14
C VAL A 70 -17.58 -16.20 15.60
N GLU A 71 -17.31 -16.42 14.32
CA GLU A 71 -17.43 -17.73 13.65
C GLU A 71 -16.46 -18.76 14.27
N HIS A 72 -15.22 -18.39 14.59
CA HIS A 72 -14.23 -19.27 15.20
C HIS A 72 -14.47 -19.56 16.69
N LEU A 73 -15.17 -18.67 17.40
CA LEU A 73 -15.66 -18.90 18.76
C LEU A 73 -16.93 -19.77 18.80
N GLY A 74 -17.47 -20.18 17.64
CA GLY A 74 -18.70 -20.97 17.55
C GLY A 74 -19.98 -20.20 17.91
N LEU A 75 -19.92 -18.87 17.91
CA LEU A 75 -21.04 -18.00 18.29
C LEU A 75 -21.99 -17.76 17.11
N ASP A 76 -23.29 -17.72 17.36
CA ASP A 76 -24.28 -17.35 16.34
C ASP A 76 -24.15 -15.86 15.99
N LYS A 77 -23.64 -15.61 14.78
CA LYS A 77 -23.49 -14.27 14.19
C LYS A 77 -24.79 -13.47 14.19
N ALA A 78 -25.95 -14.08 14.01
CA ALA A 78 -27.24 -13.38 14.03
C ALA A 78 -27.61 -12.91 15.44
N VAL A 79 -27.23 -13.66 16.48
CA VAL A 79 -27.41 -13.27 17.89
C VAL A 79 -26.44 -12.13 18.24
N VAL A 80 -25.15 -12.26 17.90
CA VAL A 80 -24.15 -11.21 18.13
C VAL A 80 -24.53 -9.90 17.44
N LEU A 81 -25.03 -9.95 16.20
CA LEU A 81 -25.52 -8.78 15.46
C LEU A 81 -26.71 -8.11 16.14
N LYS A 82 -27.74 -8.86 16.54
CA LYS A 82 -28.91 -8.30 17.25
C LYS A 82 -28.51 -7.60 18.55
N ALA A 83 -27.53 -8.13 19.27
CA ALA A 83 -27.04 -7.55 20.51
C ALA A 83 -26.30 -6.21 20.33
N GLN A 84 -25.84 -5.85 19.12
CA GLN A 84 -25.17 -4.56 18.89
C GLN A 84 -26.09 -3.36 19.13
N HIS A 85 -27.39 -3.49 18.84
CA HIS A 85 -28.39 -2.47 19.15
C HIS A 85 -28.56 -2.22 20.66
N LEU A 86 -28.07 -3.14 21.52
CA LEU A 86 -28.10 -3.06 22.98
C LEU A 86 -26.71 -2.78 23.58
N GLY A 87 -25.78 -2.24 22.77
CA GLY A 87 -24.42 -1.90 23.22
C GLY A 87 -23.48 -3.09 23.36
N GLY A 88 -23.69 -4.15 22.56
CA GLY A 88 -22.79 -5.29 22.43
C GLY A 88 -23.33 -6.60 23.00
N TYR A 89 -22.81 -7.70 22.47
CA TYR A 89 -23.05 -9.07 22.96
C TYR A 89 -22.33 -9.29 24.30
N ASP A 90 -22.98 -9.94 25.25
CA ASP A 90 -22.56 -10.01 26.66
C ASP A 90 -23.14 -11.27 27.32
N GLN A 91 -22.57 -12.44 27.00
CA GLN A 91 -23.05 -13.76 27.47
C GLN A 91 -21.85 -14.70 27.66
N ASP A 92 -21.99 -15.71 28.53
CA ASP A 92 -21.06 -16.85 28.69
C ASP A 92 -19.57 -16.48 28.83
N GLY A 93 -19.27 -15.37 29.53
CA GLY A 93 -17.89 -14.90 29.73
C GLY A 93 -17.26 -14.22 28.50
N VAL A 94 -18.07 -13.93 27.47
CA VAL A 94 -17.66 -13.25 26.23
C VAL A 94 -18.34 -11.87 26.15
N TYR A 95 -17.61 -10.84 25.74
CA TYR A 95 -18.15 -9.54 25.33
C TYR A 95 -17.72 -9.18 23.91
N ILE A 96 -18.64 -8.76 23.05
CA ILE A 96 -18.34 -8.32 21.67
C ILE A 96 -19.13 -7.07 21.30
N ASP A 97 -18.42 -5.95 21.17
CA ASP A 97 -18.90 -4.71 20.53
C ASP A 97 -18.28 -4.59 19.13
N LEU A 98 -19.10 -4.72 18.09
CA LEU A 98 -18.69 -4.74 16.69
C LEU A 98 -18.59 -3.34 16.07
N ASP A 99 -19.16 -2.31 16.72
CA ASP A 99 -19.00 -0.92 16.30
C ASP A 99 -19.26 0.06 17.46
N LEU A 100 -18.17 0.44 18.14
CA LEU A 100 -18.16 1.51 19.13
C LEU A 100 -18.60 2.86 18.53
N SER A 101 -18.43 3.05 17.22
CA SER A 101 -18.65 4.30 16.49
C SER A 101 -20.12 4.50 16.11
N ALA A 102 -20.94 3.43 16.11
CA ALA A 102 -22.36 3.48 15.76
C ALA A 102 -23.25 4.20 16.81
N GLY A 103 -22.68 4.74 17.89
CA GLY A 103 -23.45 5.44 18.92
C GLY A 103 -22.61 6.35 19.82
N ALA A 104 -23.30 7.13 20.65
CA ALA A 104 -22.67 7.97 21.65
C ALA A 104 -21.90 7.15 22.71
N LEU A 105 -20.80 7.71 23.22
CA LEU A 105 -20.14 7.21 24.42
C LEU A 105 -20.82 7.86 25.63
N THR A 106 -21.93 7.28 26.07
CA THR A 106 -22.57 7.66 27.33
C THR A 106 -21.75 7.15 28.51
N ASP A 107 -21.85 7.80 29.67
CA ASP A 107 -21.09 7.40 30.87
C ASP A 107 -21.48 6.00 31.37
N GLU A 108 -22.67 5.52 31.01
CA GLU A 108 -23.07 4.12 31.20
C GLU A 108 -22.30 3.18 30.26
N ARG A 109 -22.22 3.48 28.96
CA ARG A 109 -21.46 2.66 27.99
C ARG A 109 -19.97 2.66 28.32
N VAL A 110 -19.40 3.80 28.72
CA VAL A 110 -18.00 3.91 29.16
C VAL A 110 -17.74 3.08 30.42
N ARG A 111 -18.60 3.16 31.45
CA ARG A 111 -18.47 2.32 32.65
C ARG A 111 -18.61 0.83 32.34
N ARG A 112 -19.57 0.44 31.49
CA ARG A 112 -19.72 -0.96 31.04
C ARG A 112 -18.47 -1.46 30.32
N LEU A 113 -17.96 -0.68 29.37
CA LEU A 113 -16.72 -0.98 28.63
C LEU A 113 -15.52 -1.10 29.57
N HIS A 114 -15.34 -0.18 30.50
CA HIS A 114 -14.28 -0.25 31.50
C HIS A 114 -14.37 -1.54 32.34
N THR A 115 -15.57 -1.92 32.80
CA THR A 115 -15.81 -3.16 33.54
C THR A 115 -15.45 -4.40 32.70
N VAL A 116 -15.93 -4.53 31.46
CA VAL A 116 -15.65 -5.72 30.64
C VAL A 116 -14.21 -5.80 30.14
N LEU A 117 -13.51 -4.66 29.99
CA LEU A 117 -12.08 -4.59 29.65
C LEU A 117 -11.17 -4.90 30.86
N THR A 118 -11.66 -4.75 32.09
CA THR A 118 -10.91 -5.02 33.33
C THR A 118 -11.22 -6.38 33.97
N THR A 119 -12.33 -7.03 33.60
CA THR A 119 -12.76 -8.31 34.16
C THR A 119 -11.79 -9.46 33.77
N PRO A 120 -11.08 -10.09 34.73
CA PRO A 120 -10.18 -11.21 34.45
C PRO A 120 -10.94 -12.45 33.94
N GLY A 121 -10.28 -13.28 33.13
CA GLY A 121 -10.85 -14.52 32.58
C GLY A 121 -11.94 -14.31 31.52
N ARG A 122 -12.38 -13.07 31.28
CA ARG A 122 -13.35 -12.71 30.25
C ARG A 122 -12.68 -12.54 28.89
N LEU A 123 -13.29 -13.04 27.82
CA LEU A 123 -12.91 -12.71 26.45
C LEU A 123 -13.68 -11.45 26.04
N THR A 124 -12.98 -10.37 25.72
CA THR A 124 -13.60 -9.08 25.40
C THR A 124 -13.05 -8.57 24.07
N LEU A 125 -13.92 -8.32 23.09
CA LEU A 125 -13.59 -7.79 21.77
C LEU A 125 -14.35 -6.49 21.53
N VAL A 126 -13.64 -5.41 21.16
CA VAL A 126 -14.25 -4.10 20.83
C VAL A 126 -13.69 -3.59 19.51
N CYS A 127 -14.56 -3.21 18.58
CA CYS A 127 -14.18 -2.56 17.33
C CYS A 127 -14.47 -1.05 17.39
N ALA A 128 -13.46 -0.21 17.17
CA ALA A 128 -13.59 1.25 17.25
C ALA A 128 -12.90 1.96 16.07
N ASN A 129 -13.37 3.14 15.68
CA ASN A 129 -12.54 4.05 14.87
C ASN A 129 -11.51 4.76 15.75
N GLU A 130 -10.37 5.19 15.20
CA GLU A 130 -9.26 5.78 16.00
C GLU A 130 -9.72 6.95 16.89
N GLY A 131 -10.44 7.92 16.34
CA GLY A 131 -10.98 9.04 17.13
C GLY A 131 -11.96 8.62 18.22
N LYS A 132 -12.71 7.52 17.99
CA LYS A 132 -13.67 6.98 18.97
C LYS A 132 -12.97 6.21 20.09
N LEU A 133 -11.84 5.58 19.78
CA LEU A 133 -10.96 4.99 20.78
C LEU A 133 -10.30 6.09 21.64
N ASN A 134 -9.82 7.17 21.04
CA ASN A 134 -9.26 8.30 21.79
C ASN A 134 -10.30 8.90 22.74
N GLU A 135 -11.53 9.17 22.28
CA GLU A 135 -12.64 9.64 23.12
C GLU A 135 -12.95 8.66 24.28
N LEU A 136 -12.83 7.34 24.06
CA LEU A 136 -13.01 6.33 25.12
C LEU A 136 -11.87 6.39 26.16
N ILE A 137 -10.62 6.54 25.71
CA ILE A 137 -9.43 6.60 26.58
C ILE A 137 -9.47 7.85 27.47
N GLU A 138 -9.80 9.01 26.89
CA GLU A 138 -9.94 10.28 27.62
C GLU A 138 -10.97 10.18 28.75
N ARG A 139 -12.06 9.43 28.53
CA ARG A 139 -13.12 9.19 29.52
C ARG A 139 -12.83 8.08 30.53
N PHE A 140 -11.72 7.34 30.43
CA PHE A 140 -11.29 6.43 31.49
C PHE A 140 -10.63 7.20 32.64
N THR A 141 -10.63 6.60 33.84
CA THR A 141 -9.99 7.17 35.03
C THR A 141 -9.15 6.09 35.74
N PRO A 142 -7.81 6.14 35.67
CA PRO A 142 -7.00 7.08 34.89
C PRO A 142 -7.25 6.98 33.37
N SER A 143 -6.94 8.04 32.62
CA SER A 143 -7.15 8.16 31.16
C SER A 143 -6.17 7.32 30.34
N THR A 144 -6.18 6.02 30.62
CA THR A 144 -5.26 5.00 30.12
C THR A 144 -6.04 3.72 29.91
N ILE A 145 -5.70 2.98 28.86
CA ILE A 145 -6.28 1.66 28.63
C ILE A 145 -5.81 0.70 29.73
N PRO A 146 -6.69 -0.17 30.28
CA PRO A 146 -6.28 -1.16 31.27
C PRO A 146 -5.13 -2.05 30.75
N PRO A 147 -4.14 -2.42 31.60
CA PRO A 147 -2.88 -3.03 31.15
C PRO A 147 -2.99 -4.46 30.59
N ARG A 148 -4.20 -5.05 30.60
CA ARG A 148 -4.50 -6.38 30.01
C ARG A 148 -5.21 -6.30 28.66
N VAL A 149 -5.43 -5.11 28.13
CA VAL A 149 -6.04 -4.89 26.83
C VAL A 149 -4.96 -4.78 25.76
N ILE A 150 -5.07 -5.57 24.70
CA ILE A 150 -4.27 -5.45 23.48
C ILE A 150 -5.01 -4.51 22.52
N VAL A 151 -4.35 -3.45 22.05
CA VAL A 151 -4.88 -2.59 20.99
C VAL A 151 -4.21 -2.92 19.67
N ILE A 152 -5.01 -3.34 18.70
CA ILE A 152 -4.52 -3.69 17.35
C ILE A 152 -5.02 -2.61 16.40
N ASN A 153 -4.12 -1.70 16.03
CA ASN A 153 -4.43 -0.72 14.99
C ASN A 153 -4.24 -1.32 13.60
N LEU A 154 -5.34 -1.45 12.89
CA LEU A 154 -5.48 -2.01 11.56
C LEU A 154 -5.15 -1.00 10.44
N SER A 155 -5.23 0.31 10.69
CA SER A 155 -4.85 1.34 9.68
C SER A 155 -3.37 1.28 9.38
N ARG A 156 -2.56 0.93 10.39
CA ARG A 156 -1.11 0.98 10.33
C ARG A 156 -0.50 -0.18 9.53
N ARG A 157 -1.27 -1.01 8.82
CA ARG A 157 -0.78 -2.20 8.11
C ARG A 157 0.35 -1.89 7.14
N ALA A 158 1.54 -2.26 7.57
CA ALA A 158 2.72 -2.30 6.74
C ALA A 158 2.64 -3.45 5.74
N ILE A 159 2.65 -3.13 4.44
CA ILE A 159 2.93 -4.10 3.37
C ILE A 159 4.47 -4.27 3.22
N ILE A 160 5.17 -4.28 4.36
CA ILE A 160 6.64 -4.30 4.42
C ILE A 160 7.18 -5.71 4.16
N SER A 161 6.49 -6.76 4.60
CA SER A 161 6.95 -8.14 4.36
C SER A 161 6.66 -8.57 2.91
N PRO A 162 7.56 -9.34 2.26
CA PRO A 162 7.32 -9.90 0.93
C PRO A 162 6.06 -10.78 0.87
N GLU A 163 5.73 -11.49 1.95
CA GLU A 163 4.52 -12.32 2.03
C GLU A 163 3.26 -11.46 2.06
N ALA A 164 3.24 -10.39 2.87
CA ALA A 164 2.13 -9.44 2.93
C ALA A 164 1.93 -8.74 1.57
N TRP A 165 3.02 -8.37 0.89
CA TRP A 165 2.97 -7.87 -0.48
C TRP A 165 2.41 -8.89 -1.45
N ASN A 166 2.95 -10.11 -1.48
CA ASN A 166 2.49 -11.16 -2.38
C ASN A 166 1.01 -11.46 -2.17
N GLN A 167 0.52 -11.44 -0.93
CA GLN A 167 -0.90 -11.57 -0.62
C GLN A 167 -1.75 -10.43 -1.21
N VAL A 168 -1.31 -9.16 -1.10
CA VAL A 168 -1.98 -8.00 -1.71
C VAL A 168 -1.95 -8.12 -3.24
N LEU A 169 -0.78 -8.37 -3.80
CA LEU A 169 -0.51 -8.47 -5.23
C LEU A 169 -1.33 -9.58 -5.88
N GLN A 170 -1.34 -10.80 -5.33
CA GLN A 170 -2.16 -11.90 -5.84
C GLN A 170 -3.67 -11.60 -5.67
N GLY A 171 -4.06 -10.85 -4.64
CA GLY A 171 -5.41 -10.32 -4.50
C GLY A 171 -5.82 -9.41 -5.66
N VAL A 172 -4.94 -8.51 -6.10
CA VAL A 172 -5.16 -7.69 -7.30
C VAL A 172 -5.14 -8.55 -8.57
N LEU A 173 -4.07 -9.29 -8.80
CA LEU A 173 -3.82 -10.02 -10.05
C LEU A 173 -4.81 -11.16 -10.32
N ASN A 174 -5.35 -11.79 -9.27
CA ASN A 174 -6.33 -12.89 -9.38
C ASN A 174 -7.71 -12.48 -8.85
N GLY A 175 -7.90 -11.18 -8.63
CA GLY A 175 -9.15 -10.61 -8.16
C GLY A 175 -10.31 -10.90 -9.10
N ARG A 176 -11.53 -10.90 -8.54
CA ARG A 176 -12.78 -11.05 -9.31
C ARG A 176 -13.02 -9.93 -10.34
N LEU A 177 -12.19 -8.88 -10.33
CA LEU A 177 -12.11 -7.87 -11.39
C LEU A 177 -11.84 -8.47 -12.78
N TRP A 178 -11.12 -9.60 -12.86
CA TRP A 178 -10.67 -10.22 -14.11
C TRP A 178 -11.49 -11.45 -14.53
N GLN A 179 -12.79 -11.48 -14.20
CA GLN A 179 -13.67 -12.61 -14.55
C GLN A 179 -13.88 -12.77 -16.07
N THR A 180 -13.77 -11.68 -16.83
CA THR A 180 -13.69 -11.74 -18.30
C THR A 180 -12.25 -12.03 -18.72
N PRO A 181 -11.99 -13.04 -19.58
CA PRO A 181 -10.65 -13.31 -20.07
C PRO A 181 -10.12 -12.14 -20.91
N LEU A 182 -9.04 -11.52 -20.43
CA LEU A 182 -8.36 -10.43 -21.13
C LEU A 182 -7.66 -10.95 -22.39
N GLN A 183 -7.73 -10.18 -23.48
CA GLN A 183 -7.02 -10.50 -24.72
C GLN A 183 -5.54 -10.09 -24.60
N ALA A 184 -4.63 -10.89 -25.14
CA ALA A 184 -3.18 -10.67 -24.98
C ALA A 184 -2.67 -9.33 -25.54
N ASN A 185 -3.42 -8.69 -26.45
CA ASN A 185 -3.11 -7.38 -27.00
C ASN A 185 -3.66 -6.20 -26.18
N GLU A 186 -4.50 -6.42 -25.17
CA GLU A 186 -5.06 -5.35 -24.33
C GLU A 186 -4.00 -4.72 -23.43
N LEU A 187 -4.15 -3.41 -23.14
CA LEU A 187 -3.28 -2.68 -22.22
C LEU A 187 -3.25 -3.31 -20.83
N VAL A 188 -4.44 -3.65 -20.32
CA VAL A 188 -4.60 -4.25 -18.99
C VAL A 188 -3.97 -5.64 -18.92
N ALA A 189 -4.03 -6.43 -19.99
CA ALA A 189 -3.34 -7.72 -20.08
C ALA A 189 -1.81 -7.53 -20.02
N TRP A 190 -1.27 -6.58 -20.78
CA TRP A 190 0.16 -6.25 -20.73
C TRP A 190 0.59 -5.80 -19.33
N ASN A 191 -0.14 -4.85 -18.73
CA ASN A 191 0.15 -4.34 -17.39
C ASN A 191 0.10 -5.44 -16.32
N ARG A 192 -0.88 -6.34 -16.41
CA ARG A 192 -1.03 -7.49 -15.51
C ARG A 192 0.12 -8.48 -15.67
N ASN A 193 0.53 -8.78 -16.90
CA ASN A 193 1.65 -9.67 -17.18
C ASN A 193 2.98 -9.07 -16.71
N SER A 194 3.20 -7.76 -16.88
CA SER A 194 4.37 -7.08 -16.34
C SER A 194 4.40 -7.11 -14.81
N LEU A 195 3.27 -6.91 -14.13
CA LEU A 195 3.22 -6.98 -12.66
C LEU A 195 3.21 -8.43 -12.12
N GLN A 196 3.07 -9.44 -12.99
CA GLN A 196 3.30 -10.85 -12.67
C GLN A 196 4.78 -11.25 -12.69
N ASP A 197 5.65 -10.47 -13.35
CA ASP A 197 7.09 -10.68 -13.30
C ASP A 197 7.60 -10.43 -11.85
N PRO A 198 8.30 -11.40 -11.22
CA PRO A 198 8.74 -11.26 -9.83
C PRO A 198 9.69 -10.10 -9.58
N GLN A 199 10.54 -9.74 -10.54
CA GLN A 199 11.49 -8.63 -10.40
C GLN A 199 10.74 -7.29 -10.47
N ILE A 200 9.84 -7.13 -11.45
CA ILE A 200 8.99 -5.93 -11.55
C ILE A 200 8.14 -5.80 -10.30
N ALA A 201 7.48 -6.88 -9.85
CA ALA A 201 6.67 -6.90 -8.64
C ALA A 201 7.46 -6.49 -7.38
N GLU A 202 8.70 -6.96 -7.23
CA GLU A 202 9.58 -6.59 -6.12
C GLU A 202 10.04 -5.13 -6.21
N ARG A 203 10.34 -4.61 -7.41
CA ARG A 203 10.70 -3.20 -7.60
C ARG A 203 9.51 -2.26 -7.31
N VAL A 204 8.28 -2.62 -7.73
CA VAL A 204 7.04 -1.91 -7.31
C VAL A 204 6.84 -1.98 -5.80
N ARG A 205 7.07 -3.15 -5.17
CA ARG A 205 7.00 -3.28 -3.70
C ARG A 205 7.96 -2.33 -3.02
N ARG A 206 9.24 -2.37 -3.37
CA ARG A 206 10.29 -1.49 -2.81
C ARG A 206 9.92 -0.03 -2.96
N TYR A 207 9.38 0.34 -4.12
CA TYR A 207 8.89 1.70 -4.36
C TYR A 207 7.76 2.11 -3.41
N LEU A 208 6.76 1.24 -3.24
CA LEU A 208 5.67 1.43 -2.28
C LEU A 208 6.10 1.34 -0.81
N LEU A 209 7.35 0.95 -0.50
CA LEU A 209 7.88 1.07 0.86
C LEU A 209 8.27 2.51 1.21
N LEU A 210 8.59 3.37 0.23
CA LEU A 210 9.14 4.71 0.46
C LEU A 210 8.35 5.53 1.50
N PRO A 211 7.00 5.63 1.44
CA PRO A 211 6.27 6.44 2.41
C PRO A 211 6.32 5.86 3.83
N TYR A 212 6.37 4.53 3.98
CA TYR A 212 6.52 3.90 5.30
C TYR A 212 7.85 4.25 5.97
N LEU A 213 8.94 4.37 5.20
CA LEU A 213 10.26 4.77 5.70
C LEU A 213 10.26 6.21 6.19
N LEU A 214 9.47 7.06 5.54
CA LEU A 214 9.31 8.48 5.84
C LEU A 214 8.24 8.74 6.92
N GLY A 215 7.82 7.70 7.65
CA GLY A 215 6.86 7.79 8.75
C GLY A 215 5.39 7.86 8.30
N GLU A 216 5.12 7.79 7.00
CA GLU A 216 3.80 7.93 6.41
C GLU A 216 3.28 6.57 5.89
N PRO A 217 2.65 5.74 6.73
CA PRO A 217 2.14 4.45 6.29
C PRO A 217 1.05 4.63 5.22
N ILE A 218 1.12 3.80 4.20
CA ILE A 218 0.04 3.55 3.23
C ILE A 218 -0.82 2.41 3.80
N THR A 219 -2.13 2.45 3.60
CA THR A 219 -3.04 1.35 3.95
C THR A 219 -3.11 0.33 2.82
N VAL A 220 -3.52 -0.91 3.15
CA VAL A 220 -3.80 -1.94 2.13
C VAL A 220 -4.85 -1.45 1.12
N ARG A 221 -5.83 -0.65 1.55
CA ARG A 221 -6.87 -0.08 0.68
C ARG A 221 -6.27 0.88 -0.35
N GLU A 222 -5.41 1.78 0.08
CA GLU A 222 -4.75 2.76 -0.79
C GLU A 222 -3.85 2.06 -1.83
N THR A 223 -3.07 1.06 -1.40
CA THR A 223 -2.28 0.23 -2.31
C THR A 223 -3.15 -0.54 -3.31
N LEU A 224 -4.28 -1.12 -2.87
CA LEU A 224 -5.23 -1.81 -3.77
C LEU A 224 -5.82 -0.86 -4.83
N SER A 225 -6.30 0.31 -4.40
CA SER A 225 -6.85 1.34 -5.32
C SER A 225 -5.80 1.82 -6.31
N PHE A 226 -4.56 2.05 -5.85
CA PHE A 226 -3.46 2.48 -6.69
C PHE A 226 -3.03 1.40 -7.69
N LEU A 227 -2.88 0.14 -7.28
CA LEU A 227 -2.54 -0.95 -8.20
C LEU A 227 -3.65 -1.22 -9.22
N ALA A 228 -4.92 -1.10 -8.83
CA ALA A 228 -6.05 -1.17 -9.76
C ALA A 228 -6.00 -0.03 -10.79
N TYR A 229 -5.70 1.20 -10.35
CA TYR A 229 -5.46 2.33 -11.26
C TYR A 229 -4.26 2.09 -12.17
N ALA A 230 -3.11 1.63 -11.65
CA ALA A 230 -1.91 1.39 -12.44
C ALA A 230 -2.13 0.32 -13.53
N LEU A 231 -2.86 -0.75 -13.22
CA LEU A 231 -3.22 -1.80 -14.18
C LEU A 231 -4.22 -1.31 -15.25
N GLY A 232 -5.25 -0.54 -14.86
CA GLY A 232 -6.31 -0.07 -15.77
C GLY A 232 -6.07 1.29 -16.44
N SER A 233 -5.10 2.08 -15.96
CA SER A 233 -4.93 3.51 -16.25
C SER A 233 -6.17 4.39 -16.02
N GLY A 234 -7.15 3.94 -15.22
CA GLY A 234 -8.47 4.59 -15.11
C GLY A 234 -9.38 4.41 -16.33
N LEU A 235 -9.03 3.55 -17.28
CA LEU A 235 -9.79 3.28 -18.50
C LEU A 235 -10.77 2.11 -18.31
N SER A 236 -11.94 2.20 -18.94
CA SER A 236 -12.76 1.02 -19.22
C SER A 236 -12.17 0.19 -20.36
N ALA A 237 -12.52 -1.10 -20.44
CA ALA A 237 -12.11 -1.97 -21.55
C ALA A 237 -12.51 -1.40 -22.94
N ALA A 238 -13.68 -0.76 -23.03
CA ALA A 238 -14.16 -0.11 -24.25
C ALA A 238 -13.36 1.15 -24.65
N GLN A 239 -12.77 1.86 -23.68
CA GLN A 239 -11.84 2.96 -23.97
C GLN A 239 -10.46 2.40 -24.35
N SER A 240 -9.98 1.39 -23.64
CA SER A 240 -8.67 0.75 -23.89
C SER A 240 -8.51 0.26 -25.33
N SER A 241 -9.58 -0.28 -25.94
CA SER A 241 -9.55 -0.78 -27.32
C SER A 241 -9.53 0.32 -28.41
N ARG A 242 -9.77 1.58 -28.03
CA ARG A 242 -9.84 2.74 -28.94
C ARG A 242 -8.59 3.63 -28.91
N ILE A 243 -7.63 3.32 -28.05
CA ILE A 243 -6.40 4.10 -27.90
C ILE A 243 -5.50 3.86 -29.11
N SER A 244 -5.02 4.94 -29.73
CA SER A 244 -4.08 4.86 -30.85
C SER A 244 -2.72 4.32 -30.39
N PRO A 245 -1.97 3.57 -31.22
CA PRO A 245 -0.68 2.99 -30.83
C PRO A 245 0.29 4.00 -30.19
N GLY A 246 0.49 5.17 -30.82
CA GLY A 246 1.36 6.23 -30.27
C GLY A 246 0.91 6.87 -28.95
N LEU A 247 -0.30 6.57 -28.45
CA LEU A 247 -0.76 6.98 -27.12
C LEU A 247 -0.74 5.83 -26.10
N ARG A 248 -0.71 4.57 -26.57
CA ARG A 248 -0.70 3.35 -25.75
C ARG A 248 0.38 3.38 -24.67
N ILE A 249 1.59 3.86 -25.00
CA ILE A 249 2.73 3.98 -24.06
C ILE A 249 2.39 4.69 -22.74
N ARG A 250 1.46 5.66 -22.74
CA ARG A 250 1.06 6.42 -21.55
C ARG A 250 0.34 5.57 -20.51
N HIS A 251 -0.29 4.50 -20.98
CA HIS A 251 -1.17 3.61 -20.21
C HIS A 251 -0.49 2.28 -19.85
N LEU A 252 0.80 2.13 -20.18
CA LEU A 252 1.63 1.01 -19.73
C LEU A 252 2.01 1.18 -18.26
N LEU A 253 2.17 0.07 -17.54
CA LEU A 253 2.38 0.00 -16.09
C LEU A 253 3.47 0.95 -15.58
N PHE A 254 4.64 0.97 -16.24
CA PHE A 254 5.76 1.82 -15.85
C PHE A 254 5.48 3.32 -16.05
N ASN A 255 4.40 3.73 -16.72
CA ASN A 255 3.97 5.12 -16.77
C ASN A 255 2.82 5.40 -15.80
N THR A 256 1.83 4.51 -15.73
CA THR A 256 0.66 4.68 -14.85
C THR A 256 1.03 4.64 -13.36
N LEU A 257 2.11 3.95 -12.98
CA LEU A 257 2.66 3.97 -11.62
C LEU A 257 3.16 5.36 -11.15
N PHE A 258 3.53 6.25 -12.08
CA PHE A 258 4.12 7.57 -11.78
C PHE A 258 3.39 8.71 -12.50
N SER A 259 2.15 8.49 -12.97
CA SER A 259 1.37 9.50 -13.67
C SER A 259 0.01 9.69 -12.99
N GLU A 260 -0.30 10.96 -12.71
CA GLU A 260 -1.59 11.36 -12.15
C GLU A 260 -2.75 10.94 -13.07
N PRO A 261 -3.93 10.59 -12.52
CA PRO A 261 -5.13 10.36 -13.30
C PRO A 261 -5.49 11.58 -14.16
N GLU A 262 -5.99 11.36 -15.37
CA GLU A 262 -6.45 12.44 -16.23
C GLU A 262 -7.64 13.18 -15.57
N GLY A 263 -7.53 14.50 -15.42
CA GLY A 263 -8.50 15.32 -14.68
C GLY A 263 -8.36 15.30 -13.16
N TYR A 264 -7.22 14.84 -12.63
CA TYR A 264 -6.90 14.94 -11.20
C TYR A 264 -6.75 16.41 -10.76
N GLU A 265 -7.54 16.80 -9.75
CA GLU A 265 -7.43 18.09 -9.05
C GLU A 265 -7.02 17.83 -7.60
N HIS A 266 -5.92 18.46 -7.15
CA HIS A 266 -5.47 18.36 -5.76
C HIS A 266 -6.52 18.93 -4.78
N GLY A 267 -6.85 18.17 -3.74
CA GLY A 267 -7.89 18.47 -2.75
C GLY A 267 -9.26 17.81 -3.06
N GLY A 268 -9.32 16.92 -4.06
CA GLY A 268 -10.54 16.27 -4.52
C GLY A 268 -10.88 15.00 -3.73
N ARG A 269 -12.12 14.88 -3.25
CA ARG A 269 -12.58 13.72 -2.44
C ARG A 269 -12.70 12.37 -3.18
N ALA A 270 -12.40 12.32 -4.48
CA ALA A 270 -12.79 11.22 -5.39
C ALA A 270 -11.61 10.42 -5.98
N THR A 271 -10.38 10.69 -5.54
CA THR A 271 -9.14 10.24 -6.20
C THR A 271 -8.48 9.07 -5.44
N PRO A 272 -7.60 8.28 -6.09
CA PRO A 272 -6.71 7.39 -5.36
C PRO A 272 -5.92 8.24 -4.37
N SER A 273 -5.92 7.84 -3.09
CA SER A 273 -5.41 8.62 -1.95
C SER A 273 -4.27 9.57 -2.31
N GLU A 274 -4.57 10.87 -2.32
CA GLU A 274 -3.69 11.94 -2.81
C GLU A 274 -2.28 11.85 -2.21
N LYS A 275 -2.21 11.46 -0.94
CA LYS A 275 -1.00 11.11 -0.19
C LYS A 275 -0.07 10.16 -0.95
N LEU A 276 -0.59 9.05 -1.48
CA LEU A 276 0.19 8.07 -2.21
C LEU A 276 0.66 8.65 -3.55
N LEU A 277 -0.23 9.25 -4.34
CA LEU A 277 0.14 9.87 -5.63
C LEU A 277 1.23 10.94 -5.45
N TYR A 278 1.14 11.77 -4.42
CA TYR A 278 2.15 12.78 -4.05
C TYR A 278 3.53 12.16 -3.80
N TRP A 279 3.60 11.04 -3.07
CA TRP A 279 4.86 10.34 -2.81
C TRP A 279 5.47 9.71 -4.08
N LEU A 280 4.64 9.16 -4.96
CA LEU A 280 5.09 8.56 -6.22
C LEU A 280 5.54 9.62 -7.23
N TYR A 281 4.93 10.81 -7.21
CA TYR A 281 5.44 11.95 -7.99
C TYR A 281 6.81 12.42 -7.48
N ARG A 282 6.98 12.56 -6.15
CA ARG A 282 8.24 13.05 -5.55
C ARG A 282 9.47 12.20 -5.89
N PHE A 283 9.28 10.91 -6.14
CA PHE A 283 10.35 9.96 -6.45
C PHE A 283 10.18 9.33 -7.84
N ASP A 284 9.64 10.08 -8.81
CA ASP A 284 9.49 9.61 -10.19
C ASP A 284 10.86 9.46 -10.89
N PRO A 285 11.21 8.27 -11.42
CA PRO A 285 12.40 8.05 -12.25
C PRO A 285 12.53 9.01 -13.43
N ALA A 286 11.42 9.55 -13.94
CA ALA A 286 11.40 10.52 -15.02
C ALA A 286 12.22 11.79 -14.73
N ASP A 287 12.20 12.26 -13.48
CA ASP A 287 12.83 13.50 -13.04
C ASP A 287 14.26 13.29 -12.51
N GLN A 288 14.70 12.03 -12.38
CA GLN A 288 16.08 11.67 -12.07
C GLN A 288 16.92 11.60 -13.37
N ALA A 289 18.16 12.06 -13.30
CA ALA A 289 19.10 12.05 -14.42
C ALA A 289 20.34 11.22 -14.09
N SER A 290 20.75 10.37 -15.01
CA SER A 290 21.95 9.55 -14.90
C SER A 290 22.66 9.62 -16.25
N PRO A 291 23.64 10.54 -16.46
CA PRO A 291 24.13 10.87 -17.80
C PRO A 291 24.64 9.68 -18.62
N GLU A 292 25.24 8.68 -17.98
CA GLU A 292 25.70 7.45 -18.65
C GLU A 292 24.52 6.59 -19.13
N ILE A 293 23.52 6.37 -18.26
CA ILE A 293 22.35 5.53 -18.59
C ILE A 293 21.41 6.28 -19.54
N ASP A 294 21.25 7.59 -19.37
CA ASP A 294 20.51 8.45 -20.27
C ASP A 294 21.09 8.42 -21.69
N LEU A 295 22.42 8.42 -21.83
CA LEU A 295 23.09 8.24 -23.12
C LEU A 295 22.79 6.86 -23.72
N LYS A 296 22.90 5.78 -22.95
CA LYS A 296 22.55 4.42 -23.40
C LYS A 296 21.10 4.30 -23.83
N LEU A 297 20.15 4.90 -23.09
CA LEU A 297 18.74 4.98 -23.49
C LEU A 297 18.55 5.79 -24.79
N LEU A 298 19.44 6.71 -25.14
CA LEU A 298 19.35 7.50 -26.38
C LEU A 298 19.98 6.81 -27.59
N VAL A 299 21.10 6.09 -27.43
CA VAL A 299 21.86 5.52 -28.55
C VAL A 299 21.79 4.00 -28.69
N GLU A 300 21.47 3.28 -27.62
CA GLU A 300 21.64 1.82 -27.48
C GLU A 300 20.39 1.13 -26.90
N LEU A 301 19.20 1.74 -27.03
CA LEU A 301 17.96 1.24 -26.40
C LEU A 301 17.67 -0.25 -26.69
N ASP A 302 17.99 -0.72 -27.90
CA ASP A 302 17.77 -2.11 -28.33
C ASP A 302 18.91 -3.09 -27.98
N GLN A 303 19.96 -2.60 -27.31
CA GLN A 303 21.15 -3.36 -26.88
C GLN A 303 21.28 -3.46 -25.35
N LEU A 304 20.29 -2.95 -24.61
CA LEU A 304 20.24 -3.00 -23.15
C LEU A 304 20.05 -4.44 -22.61
N ASP A 305 20.27 -4.61 -21.31
CA ASP A 305 20.09 -5.86 -20.56
C ASP A 305 18.63 -6.37 -20.53
N VAL A 306 17.67 -5.53 -20.91
CA VAL A 306 16.24 -5.82 -20.90
C VAL A 306 15.56 -5.33 -22.18
N VAL A 307 14.62 -6.12 -22.70
CA VAL A 307 13.95 -5.83 -23.97
C VAL A 307 12.93 -4.70 -23.81
N PRO A 308 13.07 -3.57 -24.51
CA PRO A 308 12.11 -2.46 -24.45
C PRO A 308 10.76 -2.83 -25.09
N PRO A 309 9.63 -2.28 -24.59
CA PRO A 309 8.32 -2.52 -25.18
C PRO A 309 8.25 -1.93 -26.60
N PRO A 310 7.46 -2.53 -27.52
CA PRO A 310 7.36 -2.07 -28.90
C PRO A 310 7.01 -0.59 -29.04
N ASP A 311 6.14 -0.08 -28.17
CA ASP A 311 5.73 1.33 -28.15
C ASP A 311 6.91 2.28 -27.85
N LEU A 312 7.85 1.86 -26.99
CA LEU A 312 9.05 2.66 -26.65
C LEU A 312 10.09 2.59 -27.78
N LEU A 313 10.25 1.43 -28.42
CA LEU A 313 11.09 1.27 -29.62
C LEU A 313 10.57 2.10 -30.80
N GLU A 314 9.26 2.10 -31.04
CA GLU A 314 8.62 2.92 -32.08
C GLU A 314 8.84 4.41 -31.78
N MET A 315 8.63 4.82 -30.53
CA MET A 315 8.88 6.19 -30.10
C MET A 315 10.36 6.58 -30.27
N TRP A 316 11.31 5.75 -29.83
CA TRP A 316 12.74 5.96 -30.01
C TRP A 316 13.11 6.22 -31.48
N ARG A 317 12.58 5.39 -32.39
CA ARG A 317 12.83 5.49 -33.84
C ARG A 317 12.16 6.70 -34.51
N ASN A 318 11.02 7.17 -34.00
CA ASN A 318 10.18 8.18 -34.68
C ASN A 318 10.23 9.58 -34.05
N ASP A 319 10.48 9.69 -32.75
CA ASP A 319 10.50 10.95 -32.01
C ASP A 319 11.90 11.57 -31.92
N LEU A 320 12.97 10.76 -31.92
CA LEU A 320 14.36 11.24 -31.87
C LEU A 320 14.93 11.69 -33.23
N LEU A 321 14.17 11.50 -34.31
CA LEU A 321 14.52 12.10 -35.61
C LEU A 321 14.18 13.59 -35.60
N VAL A 322 15.19 14.43 -35.85
CA VAL A 322 15.00 15.86 -36.13
C VAL A 322 14.33 16.00 -37.49
N ARG A 323 13.20 16.71 -37.56
CA ARG A 323 12.40 16.84 -38.78
C ARG A 323 12.77 18.11 -39.53
N GLY A 324 12.75 18.08 -40.86
CA GLY A 324 13.24 19.19 -41.70
C GLY A 324 12.47 20.53 -41.54
N ASN A 325 11.31 20.52 -40.89
CA ASN A 325 10.52 21.69 -40.54
C ASN A 325 10.77 22.23 -39.11
N GLU A 326 11.60 21.55 -38.30
CA GLU A 326 11.90 21.94 -36.92
C GLU A 326 12.96 23.05 -36.89
N GLN A 327 12.55 24.25 -37.29
CA GLN A 327 13.40 25.45 -37.24
C GLN A 327 13.63 25.96 -35.81
N THR A 328 12.90 25.45 -34.81
CA THR A 328 13.14 25.72 -33.40
C THR A 328 13.37 24.41 -32.64
N ASP A 329 14.42 24.40 -31.82
CA ASP A 329 14.84 23.30 -30.94
C ASP A 329 13.72 22.84 -29.98
N THR A 330 12.72 23.70 -29.75
CA THR A 330 11.59 23.49 -28.84
C THR A 330 10.76 22.23 -29.15
N GLU A 331 10.35 21.99 -30.39
CA GLU A 331 9.49 20.82 -30.71
C GLU A 331 10.23 19.49 -30.54
N TYR A 332 11.50 19.46 -30.99
CA TYR A 332 12.38 18.31 -30.79
C TYR A 332 12.61 18.06 -29.29
N ARG A 333 12.97 19.09 -28.51
CA ARG A 333 13.15 18.99 -27.06
C ARG A 333 11.90 18.48 -26.34
N VAL A 334 10.70 18.89 -26.74
CA VAL A 334 9.45 18.40 -26.14
C VAL A 334 9.26 16.89 -26.40
N ARG A 335 9.57 16.40 -27.61
CA ARG A 335 9.53 14.96 -27.90
C ARG A 335 10.62 14.19 -27.17
N LEU A 336 11.86 14.67 -27.21
CA LEU A 336 13.00 14.10 -26.49
C LEU A 336 12.73 14.00 -24.99
N ALA A 337 12.23 15.07 -24.37
CA ALA A 337 11.86 15.08 -22.94
C ALA A 337 10.67 14.15 -22.64
N ARG A 338 9.73 13.96 -23.58
CA ARG A 338 8.66 12.96 -23.42
C ARG A 338 9.22 11.54 -23.52
N TYR A 339 10.12 11.28 -24.47
CA TYR A 339 10.81 10.00 -24.64
C TYR A 339 11.59 9.63 -23.39
N MET A 340 12.48 10.51 -22.91
CA MET A 340 13.33 10.25 -21.76
C MET A 340 12.53 9.94 -20.50
N ARG A 341 11.41 10.64 -20.25
CA ARG A 341 10.56 10.34 -19.09
C ARG A 341 10.00 8.91 -19.14
N TYR A 342 9.56 8.44 -20.31
CA TYR A 342 9.06 7.07 -20.46
C TYR A 342 10.18 6.03 -20.42
N ALA A 343 11.32 6.33 -21.06
CA ALA A 343 12.49 5.45 -21.10
C ALA A 343 13.09 5.22 -19.70
N ARG A 344 13.27 6.29 -18.91
CA ARG A 344 13.77 6.22 -17.53
C ARG A 344 12.86 5.40 -16.63
N ARG A 345 11.55 5.68 -16.63
CA ARG A 345 10.56 4.93 -15.83
C ARG A 345 10.50 3.46 -16.22
N TRP A 346 10.53 3.14 -17.51
CA TRP A 346 10.61 1.76 -17.98
C TRP A 346 11.88 1.08 -17.48
N TYR A 347 13.05 1.69 -17.71
CA TYR A 347 14.35 1.07 -17.38
C TYR A 347 14.53 0.91 -15.87
N ALA A 348 14.09 1.89 -15.07
CA ALA A 348 14.03 1.82 -13.61
C ALA A 348 13.21 0.64 -13.09
N LEU A 349 12.16 0.25 -13.81
CA LEU A 349 11.30 -0.86 -13.42
C LEU A 349 11.73 -2.21 -14.02
N ALA A 350 12.33 -2.20 -15.21
CA ALA A 350 12.69 -3.41 -15.96
C ALA A 350 14.09 -3.94 -15.61
N SER A 351 15.07 -3.07 -15.40
CA SER A 351 16.49 -3.42 -15.17
C SER A 351 16.92 -3.17 -13.72
N ASP A 352 17.85 -3.99 -13.20
CA ASP A 352 18.53 -3.69 -11.94
C ASP A 352 19.50 -2.50 -12.06
N ILE A 353 20.14 -2.33 -13.22
CA ILE A 353 21.01 -1.18 -13.53
C ILE A 353 20.15 0.10 -13.55
N GLY A 354 19.01 0.05 -14.24
CA GLY A 354 18.06 1.16 -14.28
C GLY A 354 17.48 1.47 -12.90
N PHE A 355 17.14 0.44 -12.11
CA PHE A 355 16.60 0.60 -10.76
C PHE A 355 17.58 1.37 -9.86
N VAL A 356 18.87 0.98 -9.87
CA VAL A 356 19.93 1.66 -9.10
C VAL A 356 20.20 3.08 -9.63
N ALA A 357 20.09 3.31 -10.94
CA ALA A 357 20.40 4.59 -11.56
C ALA A 357 19.33 5.67 -11.34
N TYR A 358 18.04 5.30 -11.28
CA TYR A 358 16.92 6.27 -11.30
C TYR A 358 16.03 6.26 -10.06
N PHE A 359 16.12 5.27 -9.17
CA PHE A 359 15.50 5.39 -7.85
C PHE A 359 16.53 5.85 -6.81
N PRO A 360 16.11 6.55 -5.73
CA PRO A 360 16.99 6.96 -4.62
C PRO A 360 17.51 5.78 -3.77
N PHE A 361 17.47 4.56 -4.30
CA PHE A 361 17.70 3.30 -3.60
C PHE A 361 19.17 2.84 -3.59
N ARG A 362 20.13 3.69 -3.94
CA ARG A 362 21.57 3.35 -4.02
C ARG A 362 22.14 2.71 -2.74
N HIS A 363 21.57 3.04 -1.57
CA HIS A 363 21.89 2.41 -0.27
C HIS A 363 20.68 1.74 0.39
N PHE A 364 19.59 1.51 -0.34
CA PHE A 364 18.37 0.96 0.24
C PHE A 364 18.42 -0.55 0.43
N ALA A 365 19.18 -1.26 -0.41
CA ALA A 365 19.54 -2.65 -0.15
C ALA A 365 20.33 -2.77 1.16
N ASP A 366 21.32 -1.89 1.36
CA ASP A 366 22.14 -1.83 2.57
C ASP A 366 21.30 -1.47 3.79
N TYR A 367 20.40 -0.48 3.67
CA TYR A 367 19.44 -0.07 4.69
C TYR A 367 18.49 -1.21 5.09
N LEU A 368 17.88 -1.90 4.11
CA LEU A 368 17.01 -3.05 4.40
C LEU A 368 17.82 -4.20 5.00
N SER A 369 19.05 -4.45 4.52
CA SER A 369 19.95 -5.45 5.10
C SER A 369 20.27 -5.13 6.56
N ALA A 370 20.61 -3.87 6.87
CA ALA A 370 20.86 -3.39 8.23
C ALA A 370 19.61 -3.52 9.13
N LEU A 371 18.39 -3.26 8.62
CA LEU A 371 17.16 -3.48 9.36
C LEU A 371 16.87 -4.96 9.69
N HIS A 372 17.45 -5.91 8.96
CA HIS A 372 17.31 -7.36 9.21
C HIS A 372 18.56 -7.99 9.86
N ALA A 373 19.62 -7.21 10.11
CA ALA A 373 20.86 -7.69 10.70
C ALA A 373 20.72 -7.89 12.22
N PRO A 374 21.38 -8.91 12.82
CA PRO A 374 21.41 -9.09 14.26
C PRO A 374 22.09 -7.92 14.99
N HIS A 375 21.71 -7.75 16.27
CA HIS A 375 21.85 -6.51 17.04
C HIS A 375 23.24 -6.10 17.53
N ASP A 376 24.29 -6.80 17.17
CA ASP A 376 25.57 -6.67 17.87
C ASP A 376 26.35 -5.38 17.51
N ASP A 377 25.89 -4.60 16.52
CA ASP A 377 26.55 -3.34 16.09
C ASP A 377 25.56 -2.20 15.75
N THR A 378 24.81 -1.74 16.76
CA THR A 378 23.77 -0.71 16.60
C THR A 378 24.26 0.66 16.11
N ASP A 379 25.50 1.07 16.43
CA ASP A 379 25.97 2.43 16.16
C ASP A 379 26.36 2.62 14.68
N GLU A 380 27.02 1.63 14.07
CA GLU A 380 27.29 1.66 12.62
C GLU A 380 25.98 1.55 11.82
N GLN A 381 25.04 0.70 12.27
CA GLN A 381 23.72 0.56 11.67
C GLN A 381 22.92 1.88 11.69
N VAL A 382 22.92 2.61 12.82
CA VAL A 382 22.29 3.94 12.91
C VAL A 382 22.95 4.94 11.96
N GLY A 383 24.29 4.90 11.81
CA GLY A 383 25.02 5.73 10.85
C GLY A 383 24.69 5.43 9.37
N ILE A 384 24.37 4.18 9.03
CA ILE A 384 23.89 3.78 7.70
C ILE A 384 22.43 4.21 7.50
N ILE A 385 21.58 4.00 8.51
CA ILE A 385 20.16 4.40 8.51
C ILE A 385 20.00 5.92 8.31
N ILE A 386 20.76 6.73 9.05
CA ILE A 386 20.72 8.19 8.95
C ILE A 386 21.24 8.67 7.58
N ARG A 387 22.33 8.09 7.06
CA ARG A 387 22.82 8.43 5.71
C ARG A 387 21.81 8.09 4.62
N GLY A 388 21.20 6.90 4.67
CA GLY A 388 20.16 6.49 3.74
C GLY A 388 18.94 7.43 3.77
N LEU A 389 18.47 7.80 4.96
CA LEU A 389 17.36 8.75 5.11
C LEU A 389 17.73 10.17 4.64
N ASN A 390 18.93 10.66 4.97
CA ASN A 390 19.38 11.99 4.55
C ASN A 390 19.49 12.10 3.02
N VAL A 391 20.09 11.12 2.36
CA VAL A 391 20.18 11.05 0.87
C VAL A 391 18.78 11.00 0.23
N LEU A 392 17.84 10.31 0.85
CA LEU A 392 16.48 10.16 0.35
C LEU A 392 15.64 11.45 0.56
N LEU A 393 15.92 12.20 1.63
CA LEU A 393 15.30 13.49 1.92
C LEU A 393 15.93 14.64 1.10
N SER A 394 17.23 14.59 0.81
CA SER A 394 17.97 15.58 0.00
C SER A 394 17.77 15.42 -1.52
N GLY A 395 17.11 14.34 -1.95
CA GLY A 395 16.90 14.04 -3.37
C GLY A 395 18.18 13.59 -4.08
N GLY A 396 18.99 12.76 -3.42
CA GLY A 396 20.22 12.20 -3.98
C GLY A 396 21.47 13.09 -3.88
N ARG A 397 21.31 14.34 -3.41
CA ARG A 397 22.42 15.26 -3.15
C ARG A 397 23.14 14.83 -1.87
N GLU A 398 24.40 14.48 -1.99
CA GLU A 398 25.31 14.40 -0.86
C GLU A 398 25.83 15.82 -0.59
N ASP A 399 25.69 16.26 0.66
CA ASP A 399 26.46 17.40 1.16
C ASP A 399 27.86 16.85 1.50
N ASP A 400 28.90 17.38 0.82
CA ASP A 400 30.33 17.04 1.04
C ASP A 400 30.84 17.50 2.43
#